data_AF-D9QI77-F1
#
_entry.id   AF-D9QI77-F1
#
_cell.length_a   1.000
_cell.length_b   1.000
_cell.length_c   1.000
_cell.angle_alpha   90.00
_cell.angle_beta   90.00
_cell.angle_gamma   90.00
#
_symmetry.space_group_name_H-M   'P 1'
#
loop_
_entity.id
_entity.type
_entity.pdbx_description
1 polymer ?
#
loop_
_entity_poly.entity_id
_entity_poly.type
_entity_poly.pdbx_seq_one_letter_code
_entity_poly.pdbx_strand_id
1 'polypeptide(L)'
;MTDQTLTTRAAVEAALAEKMAEAAAILDGAADLYPDGLPANLDRARRFAATTAAVLAVTTQPTVETVSREIDRERDRRIDSGFTFDGHRYQSRASDRENIMGAAQLAMGALAQGAQAGDLRWADPDQDFVWITADNELVPLDAPQVLALFQAGVAFKSALTFHARGLKDAAAEAADVAAFDWRTGWPE
;
A
#
# COMPACT_ATOMS: atom_id res chain seq x y z
N MET A 1 -20.48 3.92 20.26
CA MET A 1 -19.87 3.82 18.92
C MET A 1 -18.50 4.46 19.07
N THR A 2 -17.58 3.74 19.71
CA THR A 2 -16.32 4.29 20.21
C THR A 2 -15.33 3.15 20.16
N ASP A 3 -14.30 3.29 19.34
CA ASP A 3 -12.91 2.87 19.57
C ASP A 3 -12.21 2.79 18.21
N GLN A 4 -11.99 3.94 17.56
CA GLN A 4 -10.83 4.05 16.70
C GLN A 4 -9.66 4.28 17.65
N THR A 5 -9.01 3.19 18.02
CA THR A 5 -7.87 3.17 18.94
C THR A 5 -6.89 4.27 18.57
N LEU A 6 -6.65 5.18 19.52
CA LEU A 6 -5.64 6.25 19.46
C LEU A 6 -4.22 5.68 19.55
N THR A 7 -3.88 4.76 18.65
CA THR A 7 -2.62 3.99 18.66
C THR A 7 -1.45 4.74 18.04
N THR A 8 -1.72 5.86 17.39
CA THR A 8 -0.70 6.69 16.75
C THR A 8 -0.80 8.13 17.22
N ARG A 9 0.34 8.81 17.26
CA ARG A 9 0.41 10.25 17.56
C ARG A 9 -0.52 11.07 16.65
N ALA A 10 -0.55 10.76 15.35
CA ALA A 10 -1.41 11.44 14.40
C ALA A 10 -2.91 11.24 14.70
N ALA A 11 -3.32 10.03 15.13
CA ALA A 11 -4.70 9.77 15.54
C ALA A 11 -5.08 10.57 16.80
N VAL A 12 -4.16 10.69 17.76
CA VAL A 12 -4.33 11.53 18.96
C VAL A 12 -4.46 13.01 18.58
N GLU A 13 -3.56 13.51 17.72
CA GLU A 13 -3.57 14.91 17.28
C GLU A 13 -4.85 15.26 16.51
N ALA A 14 -5.35 14.35 15.66
CA ALA A 14 -6.61 14.53 14.93
C ALA A 14 -7.83 14.55 15.86
N ALA A 15 -7.93 13.60 16.78
CA ALA A 15 -9.03 13.56 17.76
C ALA A 15 -9.03 14.80 18.67
N LEU A 16 -7.84 15.28 19.06
CA LEU A 16 -7.71 16.50 19.85
C LEU A 16 -8.08 17.75 19.04
N ALA A 17 -7.70 17.82 17.75
CA ALA A 17 -8.11 18.90 16.85
C ALA A 17 -9.64 19.00 16.75
N GLU A 18 -10.31 17.86 16.55
CA GLU A 18 -11.77 17.77 16.47
C GLU A 18 -12.43 18.29 17.75
N LYS A 19 -11.98 17.82 18.92
CA LYS A 19 -12.54 18.25 20.21
C LYS A 19 -12.31 19.72 20.51
N MET A 20 -11.16 20.26 20.11
CA MET A 20 -10.87 21.69 20.25
C MET A 20 -11.72 22.55 19.30
N ALA A 21 -11.98 22.07 18.08
CA ALA A 21 -12.89 22.74 17.15
C ALA A 21 -14.33 22.74 17.68
N GLU A 22 -14.79 21.62 18.23
CA GLU A 22 -16.11 21.50 18.87
C GLU A 22 -16.26 22.49 20.03
N ALA A 23 -15.25 22.57 20.92
CA ALA A 23 -15.25 23.51 22.03
C ALA A 23 -15.28 24.98 21.58
N ALA A 24 -14.54 25.33 20.52
CA ALA A 24 -14.57 26.67 19.94
C ALA A 24 -15.97 27.00 19.37
N ALA A 25 -16.58 26.08 18.64
CA ALA A 25 -17.92 26.25 18.06
C ALA A 25 -19.02 26.43 19.13
N ILE A 26 -18.94 25.68 20.24
CA ILE A 26 -19.85 25.87 21.39
C ILE A 26 -19.73 27.29 21.95
N LEU A 27 -18.51 27.80 22.10
CA LEU A 27 -18.27 29.14 22.63
C LEU A 27 -18.67 30.25 21.64
N ASP A 28 -18.53 30.01 20.33
CA ASP A 28 -19.08 30.90 19.29
C ASP A 28 -20.62 30.95 19.37
N GLY A 29 -21.29 29.81 19.52
CA GLY A 29 -22.74 29.74 19.69
C GLY A 29 -23.25 30.36 21.00
N ALA A 30 -22.41 30.39 22.05
CA ALA A 30 -22.73 31.07 23.30
C ALA A 30 -22.63 32.59 23.21
N ALA A 31 -22.03 33.16 22.14
CA ALA A 31 -21.86 34.61 22.00
C ALA A 31 -23.19 35.38 22.05
N ASP A 32 -24.28 34.78 21.56
CA ASP A 32 -25.62 35.36 21.60
C ASP A 32 -26.17 35.54 23.03
N LEU A 33 -25.64 34.80 24.00
CA LEU A 33 -25.98 34.95 25.43
C LEU A 33 -25.24 36.11 26.10
N TYR A 34 -24.27 36.71 25.42
CA TYR A 34 -23.42 37.79 25.92
C TYR A 34 -23.43 38.98 24.94
N PRO A 35 -24.42 39.89 25.04
CA PRO A 35 -24.60 40.98 24.08
C PRO A 35 -23.44 41.97 24.02
N ASP A 36 -22.67 42.09 25.12
CA ASP A 36 -21.46 42.92 25.20
C ASP A 36 -20.17 42.14 24.88
N GLY A 37 -20.31 40.91 24.41
CA GLY A 37 -19.22 39.97 24.13
C GLY A 37 -18.91 39.03 25.29
N LEU A 38 -18.21 37.94 24.96
CA LEU A 38 -17.83 36.90 25.92
C LEU A 38 -17.00 37.48 27.09
N PRO A 39 -17.27 37.05 28.33
CA PRO A 39 -16.38 37.27 29.47
C PRO A 39 -14.92 36.89 29.13
N ALA A 40 -13.96 37.65 29.65
CA ALA A 40 -12.55 37.53 29.27
C ALA A 40 -11.96 36.11 29.42
N ASN A 41 -12.45 35.33 30.39
CA ASN A 41 -12.07 33.93 30.58
C ASN A 41 -12.63 33.03 29.47
N LEU A 42 -13.88 33.25 29.04
CA LEU A 42 -14.52 32.49 27.96
C LEU A 42 -13.95 32.87 26.59
N ASP A 43 -13.68 34.15 26.35
CA ASP A 43 -13.02 34.59 25.12
C ASP A 43 -11.58 34.02 25.00
N ARG A 44 -10.85 33.95 26.11
CA ARG A 44 -9.53 33.30 26.15
C ARG A 44 -9.64 31.80 25.86
N ALA A 45 -10.61 31.11 26.45
CA ALA A 45 -10.84 29.68 26.20
C ALA A 45 -11.21 29.41 24.74
N ARG A 46 -12.06 30.25 24.15
CA ARG A 46 -12.45 30.22 22.73
C ARG A 46 -11.23 30.37 21.82
N ARG A 47 -10.41 31.40 22.04
CA ARG A 47 -9.20 31.64 21.25
C ARG A 47 -8.18 30.52 21.37
N PHE A 48 -8.01 29.97 22.57
CA PHE A 48 -7.16 28.81 22.80
C PHE A 48 -7.67 27.60 22.02
N ALA A 49 -8.95 27.24 22.17
CA ALA A 49 -9.56 26.11 21.47
C ALA A 49 -9.45 26.26 19.95
N ALA A 50 -9.77 27.43 19.39
CA ALA A 50 -9.66 27.69 17.96
C ALA A 50 -8.22 27.60 17.44
N THR A 51 -7.25 28.16 18.19
CA THR A 51 -5.84 28.13 17.81
C THR A 51 -5.26 26.72 17.91
N THR A 52 -5.56 25.99 18.99
CA THR A 52 -5.12 24.60 19.16
C THR A 52 -5.73 23.70 18.08
N ALA A 53 -7.02 23.86 17.77
CA ALA A 53 -7.65 23.13 16.68
C ALA A 53 -6.97 23.40 15.32
N ALA A 54 -6.72 24.68 15.00
CA ALA A 54 -6.06 25.05 13.76
C ALA A 54 -4.62 24.52 13.66
N VAL A 55 -3.83 24.64 14.74
CA VAL A 55 -2.45 24.14 14.77
C VAL A 55 -2.41 22.62 14.61
N LEU A 56 -3.27 21.89 15.32
CA LEU A 56 -3.33 20.43 15.23
C LEU A 56 -3.87 19.96 13.87
N ALA A 57 -4.86 20.65 13.30
CA ALA A 57 -5.40 20.33 11.97
C ALA A 57 -4.32 20.41 10.88
N VAL A 58 -3.47 21.44 10.90
CA VAL A 58 -2.34 21.58 9.97
C VAL A 58 -1.35 20.42 10.09
N THR A 59 -1.08 19.93 11.31
CA THR A 59 -0.18 18.79 11.52
C THR A 59 -0.78 17.45 11.09
N THR A 60 -2.09 17.36 10.94
CA THR A 60 -2.80 16.11 10.59
C THR A 60 -3.14 15.97 9.11
N GLN A 61 -3.02 17.04 8.32
CA GLN A 61 -3.29 16.95 6.89
C GLN A 61 -2.23 16.10 6.18
N PRO A 62 -2.64 15.16 5.32
CA PRO A 62 -1.70 14.33 4.58
C PRO A 62 -0.85 15.19 3.65
N THR A 63 0.47 15.05 3.77
CA THR A 63 1.43 15.68 2.86
C THR A 63 1.70 14.76 1.66
N VAL A 64 2.23 15.33 0.56
CA VAL A 64 2.69 14.54 -0.60
C VAL A 64 3.67 13.44 -0.18
N GLU A 65 4.56 13.73 0.78
CA GLU A 65 5.51 12.77 1.34
C GLU A 65 4.79 11.62 2.08
N THR A 66 3.80 11.95 2.91
CA THR A 66 3.04 10.94 3.65
C THR A 66 2.25 10.05 2.70
N VAL A 67 1.56 10.64 1.72
CA VAL A 67 0.83 9.90 0.67
C VAL A 67 1.79 9.04 -0.16
N SER A 68 2.96 9.56 -0.53
CA SER A 68 3.97 8.80 -1.28
C SER A 68 4.44 7.55 -0.54
N ARG A 69 4.65 7.67 0.77
CA ARG A 69 4.97 6.52 1.63
C ARG A 69 3.83 5.51 1.70
N GLU A 70 2.57 5.95 1.79
CA GLU A 70 1.43 5.02 1.78
C GLU A 70 1.32 4.29 0.43
N ILE A 71 1.55 4.98 -0.69
CA ILE A 71 1.60 4.38 -2.03
C ILE A 71 2.73 3.33 -2.10
N ASP A 72 3.92 3.65 -1.60
CA ASP A 72 5.04 2.69 -1.58
C ASP A 72 4.70 1.45 -0.73
N ARG A 73 4.06 1.62 0.44
CA ARG A 73 3.62 0.49 1.27
C ARG A 73 2.57 -0.36 0.59
N GLU A 74 1.61 0.24 -0.11
CA GLU A 74 0.58 -0.51 -0.82
C GLU A 74 1.15 -1.27 -2.01
N ARG A 75 2.07 -0.65 -2.76
CA ARG A 75 2.84 -1.34 -3.82
C ARG A 75 3.52 -2.58 -3.24
N ASP A 76 4.26 -2.42 -2.15
CA ASP A 76 5.04 -3.52 -1.56
C ASP A 76 4.11 -4.62 -1.02
N ARG A 77 3.00 -4.24 -0.37
CA ARG A 77 1.95 -5.18 0.06
C ARG A 77 1.39 -5.99 -1.11
N ARG A 78 1.12 -5.36 -2.25
CA ARG A 78 0.61 -6.02 -3.45
C ARG A 78 1.66 -6.92 -4.10
N ILE A 79 2.90 -6.43 -4.23
CA ILE A 79 4.03 -7.23 -4.72
C ILE A 79 4.18 -8.50 -3.87
N ASP A 80 4.07 -8.41 -2.55
CA ASP A 80 4.25 -9.56 -1.67
C ASP A 80 3.00 -10.47 -1.59
N SER A 81 1.85 -10.02 -2.10
CA SER A 81 0.60 -10.79 -2.08
C SER A 81 0.53 -11.92 -3.11
N GLY A 82 1.52 -12.05 -3.99
CA GLY A 82 1.48 -13.01 -5.09
C GLY A 82 0.89 -12.45 -6.38
N PHE A 83 1.02 -13.23 -7.45
CA PHE A 83 0.48 -12.93 -8.78
C PHE A 83 -0.11 -14.20 -9.40
N THR A 84 -0.98 -14.04 -10.39
CA THR A 84 -1.59 -15.18 -11.10
C THR A 84 -0.80 -15.47 -12.37
N PHE A 85 -0.52 -16.74 -12.62
CA PHE A 85 0.08 -17.22 -13.86
C PHE A 85 -0.54 -18.56 -14.22
N ASP A 86 -0.96 -18.72 -15.47
CA ASP A 86 -1.56 -19.97 -15.99
C ASP A 86 -2.66 -20.56 -15.10
N GLY A 87 -3.54 -19.70 -14.57
CA GLY A 87 -4.66 -20.11 -13.71
C GLY A 87 -4.31 -20.35 -12.23
N HIS A 88 -3.03 -20.35 -11.86
CA HIS A 88 -2.58 -20.58 -10.48
C HIS A 88 -2.02 -19.31 -9.82
N ARG A 89 -2.17 -19.21 -8.49
CA ARG A 89 -1.62 -18.10 -7.69
C ARG A 89 -0.24 -18.47 -7.18
N TYR A 90 0.79 -17.70 -7.52
CA TYR A 90 2.17 -17.91 -7.06
C TYR A 90 2.54 -16.90 -5.99
N GLN A 91 3.35 -17.33 -5.02
CA GLN A 91 3.90 -16.43 -4.00
C GLN A 91 4.98 -15.53 -4.63
N SER A 92 5.09 -14.30 -4.14
CA SER A 92 6.07 -13.34 -4.66
C SER A 92 6.67 -12.47 -3.57
N ARG A 93 6.80 -12.97 -2.33
CA ARG A 93 7.62 -12.31 -1.30
C ARG A 93 9.09 -12.34 -1.72
N ALA A 94 9.96 -11.60 -1.02
CA ALA A 94 11.38 -11.50 -1.39
C ALA A 94 12.06 -12.85 -1.65
N SER A 95 11.94 -13.80 -0.70
CA SER A 95 12.49 -15.15 -0.84
C SER A 95 11.85 -15.95 -1.98
N ASP A 96 10.54 -15.79 -2.21
CA ASP A 96 9.86 -16.54 -3.27
C ASP A 96 10.33 -16.05 -4.66
N ARG A 97 10.55 -14.75 -4.82
CA ARG A 97 11.12 -14.18 -6.06
C ARG A 97 12.54 -14.66 -6.31
N GLU A 98 13.35 -14.80 -5.26
CA GLU A 98 14.69 -15.39 -5.35
C GLU A 98 14.62 -16.87 -5.78
N ASN A 99 13.67 -17.64 -5.23
CA ASN A 99 13.45 -19.03 -5.62
C ASN A 99 13.02 -19.14 -7.09
N ILE A 100 12.06 -18.32 -7.53
CA ILE A 100 11.61 -18.29 -8.93
C ILE A 100 12.77 -17.92 -9.85
N MET A 101 13.58 -16.93 -9.48
CA MET A 101 14.77 -16.55 -10.25
C MET A 101 15.79 -17.69 -10.31
N GLY A 102 16.04 -18.40 -9.21
CA GLY A 102 16.94 -19.55 -9.19
C GLY A 102 16.45 -20.68 -10.10
N ALA A 103 15.16 -21.01 -10.03
CA ALA A 103 14.55 -22.00 -10.92
C ALA A 103 14.61 -21.57 -12.39
N ALA A 104 14.39 -20.28 -12.69
CA ALA A 104 14.51 -19.76 -14.04
C ALA A 104 15.96 -19.85 -14.59
N GLN A 105 16.98 -19.64 -13.75
CA GLN A 105 18.37 -19.83 -14.14
C GLN A 105 18.68 -21.29 -14.49
N LEU A 106 18.18 -22.24 -13.69
CA LEU A 106 18.29 -23.67 -13.99
C LEU A 106 17.57 -24.02 -15.29
N ALA A 107 16.34 -23.52 -15.47
CA ALA A 107 15.54 -23.74 -16.67
C ALA A 107 16.23 -23.22 -17.93
N MET A 108 16.83 -22.01 -17.88
CA MET A 108 17.64 -21.48 -18.99
C MET A 108 18.83 -22.40 -19.33
N GLY A 109 19.50 -22.97 -18.32
CA GLY A 109 20.58 -23.95 -18.52
C GLY A 109 20.09 -25.25 -19.18
N ALA A 110 18.95 -25.77 -18.76
CA ALA A 110 18.34 -26.98 -19.33
C ALA A 110 17.89 -26.75 -20.78
N LEU A 111 17.28 -25.60 -21.09
CA LEU A 111 16.91 -25.22 -22.45
C LEU A 111 18.14 -25.13 -23.38
N ALA A 112 19.25 -24.56 -22.89
CA ALA A 112 20.49 -24.50 -23.64
C ALA A 112 21.09 -25.90 -23.91
N GLN A 113 20.79 -26.90 -23.06
CA GLN A 113 21.17 -28.30 -23.23
C GLN A 113 20.16 -29.11 -24.06
N GLY A 114 19.07 -28.49 -24.51
CA GLY A 114 18.09 -29.10 -25.41
C GLY A 114 16.82 -29.62 -24.74
N ALA A 115 16.56 -29.30 -23.47
CA ALA A 115 15.27 -29.60 -22.84
C ALA A 115 14.11 -29.04 -23.69
N GLN A 116 13.06 -29.83 -23.87
CA GLN A 116 11.92 -29.50 -24.72
C GLN A 116 10.67 -29.21 -23.88
N ALA A 117 9.68 -28.58 -24.50
CA ALA A 117 8.36 -28.48 -23.88
C ALA A 117 7.78 -29.87 -23.58
N GLY A 118 7.16 -30.02 -22.41
CA GLY A 118 6.65 -31.29 -21.88
C GLY A 118 7.70 -32.19 -21.23
N ASP A 119 9.00 -31.87 -21.29
CA ASP A 119 10.01 -32.56 -20.49
C ASP A 119 9.96 -32.04 -19.05
N LEU A 120 9.36 -32.80 -18.13
CA LEU A 120 9.28 -32.45 -16.71
C LEU A 120 10.55 -32.82 -15.93
N ARG A 121 11.47 -33.61 -16.51
CA ARG A 121 12.69 -34.08 -15.85
C ARG A 121 13.92 -33.26 -16.23
N TRP A 122 13.67 -32.03 -16.65
CA TRP A 122 14.68 -31.08 -17.11
C TRP A 122 15.62 -30.62 -15.99
N ALA A 123 15.20 -30.69 -14.72
CA ALA A 123 15.99 -30.31 -13.55
C ALA A 123 16.65 -31.52 -12.86
N ASP A 124 15.96 -32.65 -12.83
CA ASP A 124 16.42 -33.92 -12.25
C ASP A 124 15.93 -35.08 -13.15
N PRO A 125 16.83 -35.93 -13.69
CA PRO A 125 16.43 -37.02 -14.58
C PRO A 125 15.59 -38.12 -13.91
N ASP A 126 15.59 -38.19 -12.58
CA ASP A 126 14.88 -39.18 -11.78
C ASP A 126 13.57 -38.64 -11.18
N GLN A 127 13.34 -37.32 -11.23
CA GLN A 127 12.19 -36.67 -10.61
C GLN A 127 11.58 -35.55 -11.48
N ASP A 128 10.26 -35.59 -11.64
CA ASP A 128 9.53 -34.51 -12.31
C ASP A 128 9.59 -33.21 -11.49
N PHE A 129 9.88 -32.10 -12.16
CA PHE A 129 9.87 -30.77 -11.56
C PHE A 129 8.44 -30.31 -11.27
N VAL A 130 8.19 -29.91 -10.03
CA VAL A 130 6.89 -29.46 -9.54
C VAL A 130 7.07 -28.18 -8.74
N TRP A 131 6.22 -27.18 -9.00
CA TRP A 131 6.11 -25.99 -8.19
C TRP A 131 4.97 -26.11 -7.17
N ILE A 132 5.13 -25.51 -6.00
CA ILE A 132 4.09 -25.42 -4.97
C ILE A 132 3.51 -24.01 -4.98
N THR A 133 2.25 -23.87 -5.39
CA THR A 133 1.54 -22.58 -5.49
C THR A 133 1.16 -22.02 -4.12
N ALA A 134 0.64 -20.80 -4.07
CA ALA A 134 0.25 -20.10 -2.85
C ALA A 134 -0.81 -20.84 -2.02
N ASP A 135 -1.68 -21.60 -2.68
CA ASP A 135 -2.72 -22.45 -2.10
C ASP A 135 -2.26 -23.90 -1.86
N ASN A 136 -0.96 -24.19 -2.03
CA ASN A 136 -0.34 -25.51 -1.89
C ASN A 136 -0.76 -26.53 -2.96
N GLU A 137 -1.16 -26.08 -4.15
CA GLU A 137 -1.29 -26.97 -5.30
C GLU A 137 0.08 -27.32 -5.87
N LEU A 138 0.21 -28.55 -6.36
CA LEU A 138 1.39 -29.06 -7.02
C LEU A 138 1.22 -28.91 -8.52
N VAL A 139 1.99 -28.01 -9.13
CA VAL A 139 1.91 -27.72 -10.57
C VAL A 139 3.19 -28.23 -11.25
N PRO A 140 3.12 -29.29 -12.07
CA PRO A 140 4.25 -29.71 -12.89
C PRO A 140 4.55 -28.63 -13.92
N LEU A 141 5.82 -28.22 -14.01
CA LEU A 141 6.26 -27.18 -14.95
C LEU A 141 7.48 -27.67 -15.73
N ASP A 142 7.42 -27.58 -17.05
CA ASP A 142 8.60 -27.75 -17.90
C ASP A 142 9.51 -26.50 -17.85
N ALA A 143 10.72 -26.61 -18.38
CA ALA A 143 11.69 -25.51 -18.38
C ALA A 143 11.15 -24.22 -19.07
N PRO A 144 10.49 -24.29 -20.26
CA PRO A 144 9.82 -23.12 -20.84
C PRO A 144 8.79 -22.46 -19.91
N GLN A 145 7.95 -23.24 -19.22
CA GLN A 145 6.91 -22.74 -18.33
C GLN A 145 7.50 -22.06 -17.09
N VAL A 146 8.58 -22.60 -16.50
CA VAL A 146 9.28 -21.93 -15.38
C VAL A 146 9.86 -20.57 -15.81
N LEU A 147 10.41 -20.48 -17.02
CA LEU A 147 10.90 -19.20 -17.53
C LEU A 147 9.75 -18.21 -17.76
N ALA A 148 8.61 -18.68 -18.28
CA ALA A 148 7.41 -17.87 -18.45
C ALA A 148 6.84 -17.38 -17.10
N LEU A 149 6.83 -18.24 -16.07
CA LEU A 149 6.46 -17.87 -14.70
C LEU A 149 7.34 -16.74 -14.16
N PHE A 150 8.66 -16.85 -14.34
CA PHE A 150 9.59 -15.78 -13.94
C PHE A 150 9.31 -14.48 -14.67
N GLN A 151 9.11 -14.51 -15.98
CA GLN A 151 8.80 -13.33 -16.78
C GLN A 151 7.48 -12.68 -16.34
N ALA A 152 6.45 -13.47 -16.03
CA ALA A 152 5.19 -12.97 -15.48
C ALA A 152 5.39 -12.28 -14.14
N GLY A 153 6.18 -12.86 -13.23
CA GLY A 153 6.51 -12.23 -11.94
C GLY A 153 7.27 -10.91 -12.09
N VAL A 154 8.21 -10.82 -13.05
CA VAL A 154 8.92 -9.57 -13.38
C VAL A 154 7.97 -8.52 -13.95
N ALA A 155 7.07 -8.91 -14.85
CA ALA A 155 6.07 -8.02 -15.44
C ALA A 155 5.10 -7.47 -14.38
N PHE A 156 4.59 -8.33 -13.51
CA PHE A 156 3.72 -7.96 -12.39
C PHE A 156 4.38 -6.93 -11.47
N LYS A 157 5.59 -7.22 -10.99
CA LYS A 157 6.34 -6.29 -10.13
C LYS A 157 6.61 -4.95 -10.82
N SER A 158 6.98 -4.99 -12.10
CA SER A 158 7.24 -3.80 -12.91
C SER A 158 5.97 -2.94 -13.04
N ALA A 159 4.83 -3.55 -13.36
CA ALA A 159 3.55 -2.86 -13.49
C ALA A 159 3.16 -2.13 -12.20
N LEU A 160 3.27 -2.79 -11.04
CA LEU A 160 3.01 -2.17 -9.73
C LEU A 160 3.99 -1.04 -9.42
N THR A 161 5.26 -1.20 -9.79
CA THR A 161 6.30 -0.18 -9.55
C THR A 161 6.05 1.09 -10.36
N PHE A 162 5.74 0.95 -11.65
CA PHE A 162 5.44 2.09 -12.52
C PHE A 162 4.09 2.74 -12.18
N HIS A 163 3.08 1.94 -11.83
CA HIS A 163 1.80 2.48 -11.36
C HIS A 163 1.98 3.32 -10.09
N ALA A 164 2.68 2.78 -9.08
CA ALA A 164 3.00 3.51 -7.85
C ALA A 164 3.78 4.81 -8.13
N ARG A 165 4.69 4.79 -9.12
CA ARG A 165 5.38 6.03 -9.52
C ARG A 165 4.41 7.05 -10.10
N GLY A 166 3.54 6.64 -11.02
CA GLY A 166 2.51 7.51 -11.61
C GLY A 166 1.58 8.12 -10.56
N LEU A 167 1.15 7.33 -9.56
CA LEU A 167 0.36 7.84 -8.44
C LEU A 167 1.10 8.90 -7.61
N LYS A 168 2.41 8.72 -7.38
CA LYS A 168 3.22 9.71 -6.65
C LYS A 168 3.39 11.02 -7.42
N ASP A 169 3.59 10.92 -8.73
CA ASP A 169 3.68 12.09 -9.60
C ASP A 169 2.33 12.85 -9.63
N ALA A 170 1.21 12.13 -9.78
CA ALA A 170 -0.14 12.73 -9.73
C ALA A 170 -0.47 13.34 -8.36
N ALA A 171 -0.06 12.71 -7.26
CA ALA A 171 -0.24 13.26 -5.91
C ALA A 171 0.53 14.58 -5.71
N ALA A 172 1.71 14.73 -6.32
CA ALA A 172 2.51 15.96 -6.23
C ALA A 172 1.88 17.14 -6.99
N GLU A 173 1.10 16.85 -8.04
CA GLU A 173 0.39 17.83 -8.85
C GLU A 173 -1.04 18.12 -8.35
N ALA A 174 -1.54 17.33 -7.41
CA ALA A 174 -2.90 17.46 -6.89
C ALA A 174 -3.12 18.79 -6.17
N ALA A 175 -4.22 19.48 -6.50
CA ALA A 175 -4.63 20.70 -5.80
C ALA A 175 -5.00 20.46 -4.33
N ASP A 176 -5.51 19.25 -4.03
CA ASP A 176 -5.79 18.78 -2.67
C ASP A 176 -5.29 17.33 -2.52
N VAL A 177 -4.18 17.19 -1.82
CA VAL A 177 -3.55 15.89 -1.54
C VAL A 177 -4.41 15.03 -0.60
N ALA A 178 -5.23 15.64 0.25
CA ALA A 178 -6.11 14.91 1.15
C ALA A 178 -7.29 14.27 0.42
N ALA A 179 -7.74 14.89 -0.67
CA ALA A 179 -8.80 14.37 -1.53
C ALA A 179 -8.30 13.45 -2.66
N PHE A 180 -6.98 13.32 -2.85
CA PHE A 180 -6.40 12.49 -3.91
C PHE A 180 -6.62 10.99 -3.65
N ASP A 181 -7.42 10.33 -4.49
CA ASP A 181 -7.63 8.89 -4.42
C ASP A 181 -6.53 8.11 -5.14
N TRP A 182 -5.63 7.52 -4.34
CA TRP A 182 -4.55 6.65 -4.80
C TRP A 182 -4.84 5.16 -4.57
N ARG A 183 -5.98 4.80 -3.95
CA ARG A 183 -6.26 3.42 -3.52
C ARG A 183 -6.87 2.57 -4.63
N THR A 184 -7.29 3.19 -5.71
CA THR A 184 -7.97 2.56 -6.85
C THR A 184 -7.06 2.48 -8.08
N GLY A 185 -7.43 1.63 -9.05
CA GLY A 185 -6.74 1.55 -10.35
C GLY A 185 -5.44 0.74 -10.40
N TRP A 186 -5.06 0.07 -9.31
CA TRP A 186 -3.87 -0.78 -9.26
C TRP A 186 -3.99 -2.01 -10.17
N PRO A 187 -2.92 -2.42 -10.87
CA PRO A 187 -2.91 -3.66 -11.64
C PRO A 187 -3.00 -4.89 -10.72
N GLU A 188 -3.59 -5.96 -11.27
CA GLU A 188 -3.71 -7.30 -10.64
C GLU A 188 -2.65 -8.27 -11.17
#